data_AF-A0A150WLS2-F1
#
_entry.id   AF-A0A150WLS2-F1
#
_cell.length_a   1.000
_cell.length_b   1.000
_cell.length_c   1.000
_cell.angle_alpha   90.00
_cell.angle_beta   90.00
_cell.angle_gamma   90.00
#
_symmetry.space_group_name_H-M   'P 1'
#
loop_
_entity.id
_entity.type
_entity.pdbx_description
1 polymer ?
#
loop_
_entity_poly.entity_id
_entity_poly.type
_entity_poly.pdbx_seq_one_letter_code
_entity_poly.pdbx_strand_id
1 'polypeptide(L)'
;MIKSVRFVTATALMFAMSTPAFATERVSVKEWAQKWADSLNTKKALAFSTADLEQKTLGFCSDCDNKTLMTKARKDFEAGKYDQAISSYNKIPRANTYWLDAVEEKGWAFFRKGEFEKTLAQTKTLLAPQFAEITNTEAYLLQSLSQLKICDYKGVFETHQAFKEKQKARIMEVQALAKSGWNDSLTKFLKKADKFPLSMEDMGDSVTKLPLNIYKDIEFQKQVLRFKASEKGIVFADSKNKSVVAKLEKINDAAFKALKNRVQELAQEETNENFKIIQKLNLVEVEAIQRVHTDQALTDEMYAKKTFNKVDSDKLVFMDDGRPWIDELDKFEVATKSCAQGLRRKM
;
A
#
# COMPACT_ATOMS: atom_id res chain seq x y z
N MET A 1 37.99 20.84 22.17
CA MET A 1 37.82 21.00 20.71
C MET A 1 36.89 19.91 20.19
N ILE A 2 35.60 20.22 20.10
CA ILE A 2 34.54 19.30 19.64
C ILE A 2 34.42 19.49 18.13
N LYS A 3 34.78 18.48 17.33
CA LYS A 3 34.58 18.50 15.88
C LYS A 3 33.17 18.03 15.55
N SER A 4 32.39 18.95 14.98
CA SER A 4 31.04 18.75 14.45
C SER A 4 31.04 17.70 13.33
N VAL A 5 30.24 16.64 13.50
CA VAL A 5 29.86 15.74 12.41
C VAL A 5 28.78 16.44 11.59
N ARG A 6 29.09 16.74 10.32
CA ARG A 6 28.12 17.31 9.38
C ARG A 6 27.14 16.22 8.96
N PHE A 7 25.85 16.46 9.24
CA PHE A 7 24.74 15.72 8.65
C PHE A 7 24.80 15.87 7.13
N VAL A 8 24.89 14.73 6.43
CA VAL A 8 24.70 14.66 4.99
C VAL A 8 23.21 14.87 4.72
N THR A 9 22.89 16.02 4.16
CA THR A 9 21.55 16.36 3.67
C THR A 9 21.14 15.37 2.58
N ALA A 10 19.96 14.79 2.73
CA ALA A 10 19.33 13.93 1.74
C ALA A 10 19.18 14.71 0.42
N THR A 11 19.95 14.32 -0.59
CA THR A 11 19.86 14.85 -1.94
C THR A 11 18.51 14.42 -2.53
N ALA A 12 17.59 15.37 -2.69
CA ALA A 12 16.35 15.17 -3.43
C ALA A 12 16.70 14.78 -4.87
N LEU A 13 16.57 13.48 -5.18
CA LEU A 13 16.72 12.98 -6.54
C LEU A 13 15.52 13.46 -7.35
N MET A 14 15.70 14.52 -8.15
CA MET A 14 14.74 14.88 -9.17
C MET A 14 14.68 13.73 -10.19
N PHE A 15 13.64 12.92 -10.11
CA PHE A 15 13.24 12.10 -11.24
C PHE A 15 12.83 13.06 -12.35
N ALA A 16 13.67 13.18 -13.38
CA ALA A 16 13.28 13.76 -14.65
C ALA A 16 12.23 12.83 -15.27
N MET A 17 10.96 13.05 -14.91
CA MET A 17 9.83 12.35 -15.50
C MET A 17 9.70 12.86 -16.94
N SER A 18 10.13 12.05 -17.90
CA SER A 18 9.68 12.23 -19.28
C SER A 18 8.16 12.01 -19.28
N THR A 19 7.40 13.10 -19.36
CA THR A 19 5.95 13.09 -19.44
C THR A 19 5.52 12.24 -20.64
N PRO A 20 4.79 11.12 -20.48
CA PRO A 20 4.15 10.50 -21.63
C PRO A 20 3.14 11.49 -22.23
N ALA A 21 3.11 11.53 -23.56
CA ALA A 21 2.39 12.49 -24.40
C ALA A 21 0.85 12.31 -24.41
N PHE A 22 0.25 12.02 -23.26
CA PHE A 22 -1.18 12.11 -23.01
C PHE A 22 -1.39 12.84 -21.69
N ALA A 23 -1.07 14.14 -21.68
CA ALA A 23 -1.58 15.01 -20.64
C ALA A 23 -3.10 15.09 -20.84
N THR A 24 -3.85 14.15 -20.24
CA THR A 24 -5.29 14.33 -20.02
C THR A 24 -5.46 15.70 -19.40
N GLU A 25 -6.18 16.58 -20.08
CA GLU A 25 -6.39 17.97 -19.68
C GLU A 25 -7.08 17.96 -18.31
N ARG A 26 -6.27 18.08 -17.24
CA ARG A 26 -6.77 18.00 -15.86
C ARG A 26 -7.62 19.23 -15.60
N VAL A 27 -8.81 19.05 -15.05
CA VAL A 27 -9.73 20.17 -14.81
C VAL A 27 -9.49 20.78 -13.44
N SER A 28 -9.36 22.11 -13.39
CA SER A 28 -9.30 22.87 -12.14
C SER A 28 -10.71 23.14 -11.59
N VAL A 29 -10.92 22.76 -10.34
CA VAL A 29 -12.17 23.03 -9.61
C VAL A 29 -12.33 24.52 -9.35
N LYS A 30 -11.26 25.25 -9.07
CA LYS A 30 -11.29 26.71 -8.91
C LYS A 30 -11.78 27.41 -10.17
N GLU A 31 -11.22 27.06 -11.33
CA GLU A 31 -11.64 27.67 -12.61
C GLU A 31 -13.08 27.31 -12.97
N TRP A 32 -13.49 26.06 -12.74
CA TRP A 32 -14.87 25.63 -12.94
C TRP A 32 -15.85 26.40 -12.03
N ALA A 33 -15.53 26.53 -10.74
CA ALA A 33 -16.38 27.22 -9.77
C ALA A 33 -16.50 28.72 -10.07
N GLN A 34 -15.43 29.36 -10.58
CA GLN A 34 -15.47 30.74 -11.03
C GLN A 34 -16.44 30.92 -12.21
N LYS A 35 -16.33 30.07 -13.25
CA LYS A 35 -17.24 30.10 -14.41
C LYS A 35 -18.70 29.89 -13.99
N TRP A 36 -18.95 28.98 -13.05
CA TRP A 36 -20.29 28.81 -12.49
C TRP A 36 -20.76 30.08 -11.76
N ALA A 37 -19.94 30.68 -10.91
CA ALA A 37 -20.29 31.89 -10.16
C ALA A 37 -20.55 33.10 -11.08
N ASP A 38 -19.85 33.20 -12.20
CA ASP A 38 -20.07 34.25 -13.21
C ASP A 38 -21.44 34.09 -13.88
N SER A 39 -21.89 32.84 -14.10
CA SER A 39 -23.21 32.54 -14.69
C SER A 39 -24.38 33.05 -13.86
N LEU A 40 -24.21 33.20 -12.53
CA LEU A 40 -25.24 33.71 -11.63
C LEU A 40 -25.67 35.14 -11.95
N ASN A 41 -24.83 35.91 -12.65
CA ASN A 41 -25.13 37.30 -13.05
C ASN A 41 -25.85 37.38 -14.41
N THR A 42 -26.12 36.24 -15.05
CA THR A 42 -26.78 36.18 -16.37
C THR A 42 -28.26 35.86 -16.23
N LYS A 43 -29.06 36.17 -17.28
CA LYS A 43 -30.51 35.85 -17.31
C LYS A 43 -30.80 34.34 -17.26
N LYS A 44 -29.79 33.47 -17.41
CA LYS A 44 -29.87 32.01 -17.29
C LYS A 44 -28.84 31.50 -16.27
N ALA A 45 -29.08 31.77 -14.99
CA ALA A 45 -28.24 31.25 -13.92
C ALA A 45 -28.19 29.70 -13.97
N LEU A 46 -27.00 29.13 -13.96
CA LEU A 46 -26.81 27.69 -13.97
C LEU A 46 -27.02 27.12 -12.55
N ALA A 47 -27.75 26.01 -12.46
CA ALA A 47 -27.82 25.24 -11.22
C ALA A 47 -26.43 24.71 -10.85
N PHE A 48 -26.07 24.74 -9.57
CA PHE A 48 -24.82 24.15 -9.10
C PHE A 48 -24.93 22.62 -9.16
N SER A 49 -24.17 21.99 -10.07
CA SER A 49 -24.07 20.53 -10.20
C SER A 49 -22.69 20.14 -10.69
N THR A 50 -22.07 19.18 -9.99
CA THR A 50 -20.76 18.62 -10.37
C THR A 50 -20.87 17.39 -11.28
N ALA A 51 -22.08 16.93 -11.62
CA ALA A 51 -22.28 15.68 -12.36
C ALA A 51 -21.53 15.63 -13.70
N ASP A 52 -21.64 16.70 -14.50
CA ASP A 52 -20.92 16.81 -15.78
C ASP A 52 -19.41 16.84 -15.57
N LEU A 53 -18.95 17.50 -14.50
CA LEU A 53 -17.52 17.59 -14.18
C LEU A 53 -16.98 16.22 -13.76
N GLU A 54 -17.70 15.49 -12.92
CA GLU A 54 -17.39 14.12 -12.52
C GLU A 54 -17.35 13.18 -13.73
N GLN A 55 -18.35 13.25 -14.63
CA GLN A 55 -18.38 12.40 -15.82
C GLN A 55 -17.20 12.70 -16.76
N LYS A 56 -16.88 13.98 -16.98
CA LYS A 56 -15.76 14.37 -17.85
C LYS A 56 -14.39 14.01 -17.28
N THR A 57 -14.21 14.16 -15.97
CA THR A 57 -12.89 14.00 -15.32
C THR A 57 -12.62 12.60 -14.80
N LEU A 58 -13.65 11.91 -14.29
CA LEU A 58 -13.54 10.60 -13.63
C LEU A 58 -14.26 9.49 -14.40
N GLY A 59 -15.10 9.84 -15.39
CA GLY A 59 -15.79 8.89 -16.25
C GLY A 59 -14.94 8.37 -17.42
N PHE A 60 -13.86 9.07 -17.77
CA PHE A 60 -12.88 8.58 -18.74
C PHE A 60 -11.72 7.90 -18.01
N CYS A 61 -11.40 6.69 -18.42
CA CYS A 61 -10.29 5.97 -17.84
C CYS A 61 -9.00 6.42 -18.54
N SER A 62 -8.20 7.22 -17.82
CA SER A 62 -6.99 7.87 -18.32
C SER A 62 -5.89 6.88 -18.72
N ASP A 63 -6.00 5.63 -18.29
CA ASP A 63 -5.00 4.59 -18.53
C ASP A 63 -5.63 3.20 -18.71
N CYS A 64 -6.57 3.12 -19.64
CA CYS A 64 -7.30 1.88 -19.89
C CYS A 64 -6.43 0.76 -20.43
N ASP A 65 -5.37 1.08 -21.15
CA ASP A 65 -4.49 0.05 -21.72
C ASP A 65 -3.77 -0.71 -20.61
N ASN A 66 -3.16 -0.02 -19.64
CA ASN A 66 -2.49 -0.68 -18.52
C ASN A 66 -3.50 -1.31 -17.55
N LYS A 67 -4.66 -0.68 -17.33
CA LYS A 67 -5.75 -1.33 -16.58
C LYS A 67 -6.20 -2.65 -17.25
N THR A 68 -6.34 -2.65 -18.57
CA THR A 68 -6.70 -3.85 -19.34
C THR A 68 -5.60 -4.90 -19.27
N LEU A 69 -4.32 -4.50 -19.33
CA LEU A 69 -3.18 -5.40 -19.12
C LEU A 69 -3.21 -6.04 -17.73
N MET A 70 -3.47 -5.26 -16.67
CA MET A 70 -3.61 -5.78 -15.30
C MET A 70 -4.76 -6.80 -15.22
N THR A 71 -5.95 -6.45 -15.72
CA THR A 71 -7.10 -7.36 -15.71
C THR A 71 -6.81 -8.66 -16.47
N LYS A 72 -6.18 -8.56 -17.63
CA LYS A 72 -5.77 -9.73 -18.41
C LYS A 72 -4.76 -10.59 -17.63
N ALA A 73 -3.73 -9.98 -17.06
CA ALA A 73 -2.69 -10.67 -16.33
C ALA A 73 -3.24 -11.43 -15.11
N ARG A 74 -4.16 -10.81 -14.35
CA ARG A 74 -4.85 -11.44 -13.22
C ARG A 74 -5.70 -12.62 -13.67
N LYS A 75 -6.45 -12.49 -14.77
CA LYS A 75 -7.22 -13.60 -15.36
C LYS A 75 -6.32 -14.77 -15.80
N ASP A 76 -5.20 -14.47 -16.44
CA ASP A 76 -4.22 -15.50 -16.83
C ASP A 76 -3.58 -16.17 -15.60
N PHE A 77 -3.31 -15.41 -14.53
CA PHE A 77 -2.80 -15.94 -13.26
C PHE A 77 -3.82 -16.87 -12.58
N GLU A 78 -5.09 -16.46 -12.50
CA GLU A 78 -6.19 -17.29 -11.97
C GLU A 78 -6.35 -18.60 -12.74
N ALA A 79 -6.16 -18.56 -14.07
CA ALA A 79 -6.18 -19.73 -14.93
C ALA A 79 -4.89 -20.59 -14.85
N GLY A 80 -3.94 -20.25 -13.98
CA GLY A 80 -2.65 -20.96 -13.84
C GLY A 80 -1.66 -20.70 -14.99
N LYS A 81 -1.96 -19.78 -15.90
CA LYS A 81 -1.13 -19.44 -17.07
C LYS A 81 -0.09 -18.39 -16.71
N TYR A 82 0.80 -18.74 -15.79
CA TYR A 82 1.73 -17.78 -15.17
C TYR A 82 2.66 -17.07 -16.16
N ASP A 83 3.14 -17.73 -17.21
CA ASP A 83 3.99 -17.08 -18.22
C ASP A 83 3.25 -16.00 -19.03
N GLN A 84 1.96 -16.20 -19.28
CA GLN A 84 1.12 -15.21 -19.98
C GLN A 84 0.80 -14.01 -19.07
N ALA A 85 0.55 -14.28 -17.78
CA ALA A 85 0.40 -13.25 -16.76
C ALA A 85 1.69 -12.40 -16.64
N ILE A 86 2.85 -13.05 -16.49
CA ILE A 86 4.16 -12.38 -16.43
C ILE A 86 4.42 -11.55 -17.69
N SER A 87 4.12 -12.09 -18.88
CA SER A 87 4.26 -11.35 -20.14
C SER A 87 3.38 -10.09 -20.17
N SER A 88 2.19 -10.13 -19.59
CA SER A 88 1.29 -8.99 -19.53
C SER A 88 1.76 -7.96 -18.49
N TYR A 89 2.19 -8.37 -17.30
CA TYR A 89 2.79 -7.47 -16.31
C TYR A 89 4.04 -6.75 -16.85
N ASN A 90 4.88 -7.43 -17.63
CA ASN A 90 6.08 -6.84 -18.23
C ASN A 90 5.79 -5.72 -19.24
N LYS A 91 4.56 -5.63 -19.76
CA LYS A 91 4.17 -4.57 -20.70
C LYS A 91 3.82 -3.27 -19.98
N ILE A 92 3.64 -3.28 -18.67
CA ILE A 92 3.29 -2.10 -17.88
C ILE A 92 4.55 -1.25 -17.66
N PRO A 93 4.60 0.00 -18.16
CA PRO A 93 5.79 0.84 -18.05
C PRO A 93 6.13 1.19 -16.60
N ARG A 94 7.43 1.36 -16.28
CA ARG A 94 7.87 1.75 -14.92
C ARG A 94 7.26 3.06 -14.41
N ALA A 95 7.03 4.01 -15.31
CA ALA A 95 6.43 5.30 -14.98
C ALA A 95 4.92 5.22 -14.73
N ASN A 96 4.31 4.05 -14.94
CA ASN A 96 2.88 3.87 -14.84
C ASN A 96 2.43 3.65 -13.38
N THR A 97 1.23 4.12 -13.05
CA THR A 97 0.68 3.98 -11.69
C THR A 97 0.38 2.53 -11.30
N TYR A 98 0.17 1.62 -12.26
CA TYR A 98 -0.02 0.18 -12.01
C TYR A 98 1.29 -0.59 -11.88
N TRP A 99 2.45 0.04 -12.07
CA TRP A 99 3.71 -0.69 -12.15
C TRP A 99 4.08 -1.41 -10.85
N LEU A 100 3.88 -0.78 -9.68
CA LEU A 100 4.15 -1.43 -8.39
C LEU A 100 3.25 -2.66 -8.18
N ASP A 101 1.94 -2.51 -8.46
CA ASP A 101 0.98 -3.62 -8.42
C ASP A 101 1.41 -4.75 -9.38
N ALA A 102 1.85 -4.40 -10.59
CA ALA A 102 2.33 -5.35 -11.58
C ALA A 102 3.60 -6.09 -11.14
N VAL A 103 4.54 -5.42 -10.47
CA VAL A 103 5.76 -6.04 -9.94
C VAL A 103 5.43 -7.03 -8.82
N GLU A 104 4.52 -6.68 -7.92
CA GLU A 104 4.04 -7.56 -6.85
C GLU A 104 3.34 -8.81 -7.40
N GLU A 105 2.35 -8.63 -8.28
CA GLU A 105 1.59 -9.73 -8.86
C GLU A 105 2.43 -10.62 -9.79
N LYS A 106 3.42 -10.03 -10.47
CA LYS A 106 4.45 -10.79 -11.21
C LYS A 106 5.34 -11.61 -10.27
N GLY A 107 5.69 -11.08 -9.09
CA GLY A 107 6.39 -11.81 -8.05
C GLY A 107 5.62 -13.05 -7.59
N TRP A 108 4.31 -12.91 -7.38
CA TRP A 108 3.42 -14.03 -7.10
C TRP A 108 3.39 -15.05 -8.24
N ALA A 109 3.34 -14.61 -9.50
CA ALA A 109 3.40 -15.51 -10.65
C ALA A 109 4.69 -16.34 -10.67
N PHE A 110 5.86 -15.74 -10.40
CA PHE A 110 7.11 -16.49 -10.25
C PHE A 110 7.08 -17.45 -9.06
N PHE A 111 6.53 -17.03 -7.92
CA PHE A 111 6.42 -17.88 -6.73
C PHE A 111 5.59 -19.14 -7.03
N ARG A 112 4.47 -18.99 -7.74
CA ARG A 112 3.60 -20.11 -8.14
C ARG A 112 4.26 -21.06 -9.13
N LYS A 113 5.26 -20.59 -9.89
CA LYS A 113 6.11 -21.44 -10.75
C LYS A 113 7.26 -22.13 -9.99
N GLY A 114 7.45 -21.84 -8.70
CA GLY A 114 8.60 -22.31 -7.93
C GLY A 114 9.90 -21.56 -8.24
N GLU A 115 9.83 -20.43 -8.95
CA GLU A 115 11.00 -19.62 -9.34
C GLU A 115 11.35 -18.59 -8.25
N PHE A 116 11.66 -19.07 -7.04
CA PHE A 116 11.79 -18.24 -5.83
C PHE A 116 12.86 -17.13 -5.95
N GLU A 117 13.98 -17.38 -6.64
CA GLU A 117 15.01 -16.36 -6.87
C GLU A 117 14.47 -15.16 -7.67
N LYS A 118 13.59 -15.41 -8.66
CA LYS A 118 12.97 -14.33 -9.44
C LYS A 118 11.90 -13.60 -8.64
N THR A 119 11.21 -14.30 -7.73
CA THR A 119 10.32 -13.68 -6.74
C THR A 119 11.09 -12.73 -5.84
N LEU A 120 12.22 -13.17 -5.26
CA LEU A 120 13.07 -12.33 -4.41
C LEU A 120 13.61 -11.10 -5.17
N ALA A 121 13.90 -11.24 -6.46
CA ALA A 121 14.26 -10.09 -7.29
C ALA A 121 13.13 -9.05 -7.42
N GLN A 122 11.87 -9.50 -7.49
CA GLN A 122 10.72 -8.58 -7.50
C GLN A 122 10.54 -7.92 -6.12
N THR A 123 10.59 -8.69 -5.03
CA THR A 123 10.40 -8.13 -3.68
C THR A 123 11.52 -7.16 -3.29
N LYS A 124 12.76 -7.41 -3.72
CA LYS A 124 13.86 -6.46 -3.57
C LYS A 124 13.58 -5.11 -4.24
N THR A 125 12.87 -5.11 -5.36
CA THR A 125 12.43 -3.87 -6.02
C THR A 125 11.36 -3.18 -5.18
N LEU A 126 10.34 -3.92 -4.74
CA LEU A 126 9.21 -3.39 -3.97
C LEU A 126 9.58 -2.84 -2.59
N LEU A 127 10.55 -3.48 -1.92
CA LEU A 127 10.99 -3.14 -0.57
C LEU A 127 12.21 -2.20 -0.54
N ALA A 128 12.63 -1.70 -1.69
CA ALA A 128 13.66 -0.68 -1.77
C ALA A 128 13.20 0.61 -1.06
N PRO A 129 14.10 1.38 -0.42
CA PRO A 129 13.73 2.54 0.41
C PRO A 129 12.79 3.54 -0.25
N GLN A 130 12.90 3.74 -1.56
CA GLN A 130 12.06 4.66 -2.33
C GLN A 130 10.60 4.21 -2.49
N PHE A 131 10.31 2.93 -2.30
CA PHE A 131 8.96 2.38 -2.48
C PHE A 131 8.37 1.79 -1.20
N ALA A 132 9.21 1.44 -0.22
CA ALA A 132 8.78 0.70 0.97
C ALA A 132 7.59 1.32 1.74
N GLU A 133 7.43 2.64 1.72
CA GLU A 133 6.32 3.34 2.40
C GLU A 133 5.00 3.34 1.61
N ILE A 134 5.06 3.05 0.31
CA ILE A 134 3.92 3.10 -0.62
C ILE A 134 3.60 1.74 -1.25
N THR A 135 4.44 0.74 -0.99
CA THR A 135 4.22 -0.67 -1.33
C THR A 135 3.30 -1.32 -0.30
N ASN A 136 2.47 -2.26 -0.74
CA ASN A 136 1.63 -3.08 0.12
C ASN A 136 2.46 -3.97 1.07
N THR A 137 1.88 -4.30 2.22
CA THR A 137 2.49 -5.20 3.22
C THR A 137 2.72 -6.61 2.69
N GLU A 138 1.98 -7.00 1.65
CA GLU A 138 2.07 -8.30 0.99
C GLU A 138 3.45 -8.57 0.36
N ALA A 139 4.19 -7.54 -0.06
CA ALA A 139 5.56 -7.69 -0.56
C ALA A 139 6.51 -8.31 0.49
N TYR A 140 6.31 -8.01 1.78
CA TYR A 140 7.09 -8.63 2.88
C TYR A 140 6.73 -10.09 3.08
N LEU A 141 5.44 -10.43 2.98
CA LEU A 141 4.98 -11.81 3.05
C LEU A 141 5.56 -12.63 1.90
N LEU A 142 5.49 -12.11 0.68
CA LEU A 142 6.02 -12.78 -0.50
C LEU A 142 7.53 -13.01 -0.40
N GLN A 143 8.28 -12.05 0.13
CA GLN A 143 9.71 -12.20 0.39
C GLN A 143 9.97 -13.27 1.44
N SER A 144 9.28 -13.21 2.57
CA SER A 144 9.43 -14.16 3.68
C SER A 144 9.07 -15.59 3.26
N LEU A 145 7.95 -15.77 2.54
CA LEU A 145 7.58 -17.06 1.96
C LEU A 145 8.66 -17.59 1.01
N SER A 146 9.22 -16.74 0.15
CA SER A 146 10.25 -17.15 -0.79
C SER A 146 11.54 -17.56 -0.08
N GLN A 147 11.96 -16.81 0.94
CA GLN A 147 13.09 -17.12 1.81
C GLN A 147 12.88 -18.46 2.53
N LEU A 148 11.70 -18.68 3.11
CA LEU A 148 11.33 -19.95 3.74
C LEU A 148 11.45 -21.12 2.74
N LYS A 149 10.98 -20.95 1.50
CA LYS A 149 11.03 -22.00 0.47
C LYS A 149 12.44 -22.36 0.02
N ILE A 150 13.38 -21.43 0.07
CA ILE A 150 14.81 -21.68 -0.22
C ILE A 150 15.64 -21.95 1.04
N CYS A 151 14.98 -22.15 2.19
CA CYS A 151 15.61 -22.40 3.50
C CYS A 151 16.52 -21.25 3.99
N ASP A 152 16.28 -20.02 3.54
CA ASP A 152 16.94 -18.81 4.07
C ASP A 152 16.24 -18.33 5.35
N TYR A 153 16.33 -19.12 6.41
CA TYR A 153 15.65 -18.82 7.69
C TYR A 153 16.14 -17.51 8.31
N LYS A 154 17.43 -17.20 8.19
CA LYS A 154 17.98 -15.92 8.62
C LYS A 154 17.26 -14.76 7.90
N GLY A 155 17.12 -14.88 6.58
CA GLY A 155 16.39 -13.91 5.77
C GLY A 155 14.93 -13.72 6.20
N VAL A 156 14.23 -14.80 6.60
CA VAL A 156 12.85 -14.73 7.13
C VAL A 156 12.78 -13.78 8.34
N PHE A 157 13.64 -14.00 9.35
CA PHE A 157 13.67 -13.16 10.54
C PHE A 157 14.07 -11.70 10.25
N GLU A 158 15.05 -11.49 9.36
CA GLU A 158 15.44 -10.15 8.90
C GLU A 158 14.29 -9.42 8.21
N THR A 159 13.54 -10.11 7.34
CA THR A 159 12.36 -9.55 6.66
C THR A 159 11.25 -9.19 7.65
N HIS A 160 11.02 -10.02 8.67
CA HIS A 160 9.99 -9.76 9.69
C HIS A 160 10.36 -8.60 10.59
N GLN A 161 11.64 -8.48 10.96
CA GLN A 161 12.14 -7.32 11.69
C GLN A 161 11.98 -6.04 10.86
N ALA A 162 12.39 -6.06 9.59
CA ALA A 162 12.23 -4.92 8.69
C ALA A 162 10.77 -4.54 8.47
N PHE A 163 9.85 -5.51 8.42
CA PHE A 163 8.41 -5.27 8.37
C PHE A 163 7.94 -4.51 9.62
N LYS A 164 8.31 -5.00 10.82
CA LYS A 164 7.95 -4.37 12.10
C LYS A 164 8.48 -2.94 12.20
N GLU A 165 9.72 -2.70 11.77
CA GLU A 165 10.35 -1.37 11.82
C GLU A 165 9.74 -0.38 10.83
N LYS A 166 9.44 -0.81 9.60
CA LYS A 166 9.01 0.09 8.52
C LYS A 166 7.51 0.30 8.45
N GLN A 167 6.70 -0.71 8.77
CA GLN A 167 5.25 -0.67 8.55
C GLN A 167 4.43 -0.35 9.80
N LYS A 168 4.96 -0.56 11.00
CA LYS A 168 4.20 -0.40 12.25
C LYS A 168 3.52 0.97 12.36
N ALA A 169 4.27 2.05 12.14
CA ALA A 169 3.73 3.41 12.25
C ALA A 169 2.60 3.66 11.24
N ARG A 170 2.77 3.23 9.98
CA ARG A 170 1.76 3.39 8.93
C ARG A 170 0.51 2.58 9.22
N ILE A 171 0.67 1.31 9.63
CA ILE A 171 -0.47 0.44 9.99
C ILE A 171 -1.28 1.06 11.14
N MET A 172 -0.62 1.59 12.17
CA MET A 172 -1.31 2.26 13.28
C MET A 172 -2.06 3.53 12.83
N GLU A 173 -1.47 4.32 11.94
CA GLU A 173 -2.12 5.51 11.37
C GLU A 173 -3.37 5.14 10.56
N VAL A 174 -3.27 4.12 9.69
CA VAL A 174 -4.42 3.64 8.90
C VAL A 174 -5.50 3.03 9.79
N GLN A 175 -5.13 2.31 10.85
CA GLN A 175 -6.08 1.81 11.85
C GLN A 175 -6.81 2.94 12.60
N ALA A 176 -6.12 4.04 12.91
CA ALA A 176 -6.75 5.22 13.49
C ALA A 176 -7.73 5.87 12.49
N LEU A 177 -7.35 5.96 11.22
CA LEU A 177 -8.21 6.45 10.14
C LEU A 177 -9.46 5.60 9.92
N ALA A 178 -9.38 4.27 10.07
CA ALA A 178 -10.55 3.40 9.98
C ALA A 178 -11.63 3.79 11.01
N LYS A 179 -11.22 4.31 12.17
CA LYS A 179 -12.14 4.82 13.21
C LYS A 179 -12.54 6.27 12.97
N SER A 180 -11.60 7.14 12.64
CA SER A 180 -11.84 8.59 12.60
C SER A 180 -12.32 9.10 11.25
N GLY A 181 -11.96 8.45 10.13
CA GLY A 181 -12.15 8.94 8.77
C GLY A 181 -11.37 10.20 8.41
N TRP A 182 -10.49 10.65 9.31
CA TRP A 182 -9.88 11.96 9.22
C TRP A 182 -8.55 12.03 9.95
N ASN A 183 -7.56 12.67 9.32
CA ASN A 183 -6.28 13.03 9.94
C ASN A 183 -5.72 14.34 9.35
N ASP A 184 -4.61 14.81 9.93
CA ASP A 184 -3.94 16.03 9.49
C ASP A 184 -3.41 15.93 8.05
N SER A 185 -3.02 14.74 7.62
CA SER A 185 -2.51 14.49 6.25
C SER A 185 -3.62 14.71 5.21
N LEU A 186 -4.81 14.18 5.46
CA LEU A 186 -5.99 14.43 4.63
C LEU A 186 -6.32 15.94 4.59
N THR A 187 -6.24 16.62 5.73
CA THR A 187 -6.44 18.08 5.80
C THR A 187 -5.41 18.84 4.95
N LYS A 188 -4.13 18.47 5.04
CA LYS A 188 -3.03 19.08 4.26
C LYS A 188 -3.23 18.88 2.76
N PHE A 189 -3.62 17.68 2.34
CA PHE A 189 -3.97 17.38 0.96
C PHE A 189 -5.15 18.22 0.48
N LEU A 190 -6.28 18.22 1.21
CA LEU A 190 -7.50 18.92 0.80
C LEU A 190 -7.32 20.44 0.67
N LYS A 191 -6.38 21.05 1.41
CA LYS A 191 -6.03 22.47 1.24
C LYS A 191 -5.43 22.77 -0.14
N LYS A 192 -4.71 21.82 -0.73
CA LYS A 192 -4.01 21.96 -2.02
C LYS A 192 -4.78 21.35 -3.20
N ALA A 193 -5.73 20.46 -2.94
CA ALA A 193 -6.52 19.78 -3.96
C ALA A 193 -7.32 20.77 -4.82
N ASP A 194 -7.06 20.76 -6.13
CA ASP A 194 -7.74 21.61 -7.11
C ASP A 194 -7.91 20.93 -8.48
N LYS A 195 -6.93 20.15 -8.93
CA LYS A 195 -6.91 19.53 -10.26
C LYS A 195 -7.37 18.07 -10.23
N PHE A 196 -8.19 17.67 -11.20
CA PHE A 196 -8.72 16.30 -11.32
C PHE A 196 -8.50 15.72 -12.73
N PRO A 197 -8.31 14.39 -12.88
CA PRO A 197 -8.23 13.37 -11.82
C PRO A 197 -7.04 13.59 -10.88
N LEU A 198 -7.14 13.07 -9.66
CA LEU A 198 -6.04 13.09 -8.68
C LEU A 198 -4.94 12.13 -9.12
N SER A 199 -3.70 12.53 -8.86
CA SER A 199 -2.50 11.73 -9.03
C SER A 199 -1.78 11.58 -7.70
N MET A 200 -0.83 10.66 -7.66
CA MET A 200 0.04 10.49 -6.50
C MET A 200 0.84 11.76 -6.18
N GLU A 201 1.22 12.53 -7.20
CA GLU A 201 1.95 13.79 -7.03
C GLU A 201 1.13 14.83 -6.27
N ASP A 202 -0.19 14.90 -6.50
CA ASP A 202 -1.06 15.84 -5.79
C ASP A 202 -1.23 15.49 -4.31
N MET A 203 -1.08 14.21 -3.96
CA MET A 203 -1.11 13.75 -2.58
C MET A 203 0.19 14.13 -1.83
N GLY A 204 1.32 14.12 -2.55
CA GLY A 204 2.66 14.34 -1.98
C GLY A 204 2.90 13.45 -0.76
N ASP A 205 3.55 14.01 0.27
CA ASP A 205 3.84 13.31 1.52
C ASP A 205 2.59 12.82 2.28
N SER A 206 1.39 13.32 1.93
CA SER A 206 0.16 12.86 2.59
C SER A 206 -0.17 11.41 2.23
N VAL A 207 0.33 10.90 1.10
CA VAL A 207 0.01 9.55 0.62
C VAL A 207 0.49 8.44 1.56
N THR A 208 1.59 8.66 2.30
CA THR A 208 2.18 7.66 3.19
C THR A 208 1.37 7.46 4.48
N LYS A 209 0.46 8.39 4.77
CA LYS A 209 -0.42 8.41 5.96
C LYS A 209 -1.89 8.24 5.61
N LEU A 210 -2.18 7.78 4.39
CA LEU A 210 -3.52 7.54 3.89
C LEU A 210 -3.60 6.12 3.33
N PRO A 211 -4.82 5.60 3.11
CA PRO A 211 -5.00 4.29 2.51
C PRO A 211 -4.24 4.15 1.19
N LEU A 212 -3.66 2.97 0.96
CA LEU A 212 -2.92 2.65 -0.26
C LEU A 212 -3.80 2.93 -1.49
N ASN A 213 -3.19 3.54 -2.51
CA ASN A 213 -3.87 3.85 -3.76
C ASN A 213 -5.17 4.69 -3.61
N ILE A 214 -5.40 5.40 -2.50
CA ILE A 214 -6.62 6.19 -2.28
C ILE A 214 -6.89 7.21 -3.40
N TYR A 215 -5.84 7.77 -4.00
CA TYR A 215 -5.98 8.71 -5.12
C TYR A 215 -6.56 8.07 -6.39
N LYS A 216 -6.52 6.74 -6.52
CA LYS A 216 -7.14 5.99 -7.62
C LYS A 216 -8.62 5.66 -7.34
N ASP A 217 -9.08 5.77 -6.09
CA ASP A 217 -10.46 5.46 -5.74
C ASP A 217 -11.42 6.50 -6.32
N ILE A 218 -12.32 6.05 -7.19
CA ILE A 218 -13.24 6.94 -7.94
C ILE A 218 -14.20 7.64 -6.99
N GLU A 219 -14.70 6.94 -5.98
CA GLU A 219 -15.66 7.51 -5.05
C GLU A 219 -15.00 8.56 -4.15
N PHE A 220 -13.81 8.28 -3.62
CA PHE A 220 -13.00 9.28 -2.94
C PHE A 220 -12.78 10.51 -3.82
N GLN A 221 -12.34 10.34 -5.07
CA GLN A 221 -12.14 11.46 -5.98
C GLN A 221 -13.41 12.30 -6.21
N LYS A 222 -14.57 11.65 -6.38
CA LYS A 222 -15.87 12.34 -6.50
C LYS A 222 -16.19 13.17 -5.27
N GLN A 223 -16.01 12.60 -4.07
CA GLN A 223 -16.33 13.31 -2.83
C GLN A 223 -15.38 14.48 -2.58
N VAL A 224 -14.08 14.32 -2.87
CA VAL A 224 -13.12 15.44 -2.84
C VAL A 224 -13.53 16.52 -3.85
N LEU A 225 -13.86 16.14 -5.09
CA LEU A 225 -14.29 17.08 -6.13
C LEU A 225 -15.52 17.88 -5.71
N ARG A 226 -16.57 17.21 -5.21
CA ARG A 226 -17.79 17.85 -4.69
C ARG A 226 -17.50 18.79 -3.52
N PHE A 227 -16.69 18.34 -2.57
CA PHE A 227 -16.27 19.13 -1.41
C PHE A 227 -15.52 20.39 -1.84
N LYS A 228 -14.51 20.26 -2.71
CA LYS A 228 -13.73 21.41 -3.21
C LYS A 228 -14.57 22.34 -4.07
N ALA A 229 -15.43 21.81 -4.92
CA ALA A 229 -16.28 22.59 -5.81
C ALA A 229 -17.27 23.45 -5.01
N SER A 230 -17.91 22.87 -4.00
CA SER A 230 -18.82 23.60 -3.11
C SER A 230 -18.08 24.60 -2.23
N GLU A 231 -16.89 24.27 -1.70
CA GLU A 231 -16.05 25.21 -0.94
C GLU A 231 -15.71 26.45 -1.78
N LYS A 232 -15.26 26.28 -3.03
CA LYS A 232 -14.97 27.41 -3.93
C LYS A 232 -16.24 28.15 -4.34
N GLY A 233 -17.33 27.43 -4.59
CA GLY A 233 -18.63 28.01 -4.90
C GLY A 233 -19.12 28.94 -3.80
N ILE A 234 -18.99 28.54 -2.52
CA ILE A 234 -19.35 29.37 -1.35
C ILE A 234 -18.55 30.66 -1.39
N VAL A 235 -17.21 30.57 -1.50
CA VAL A 235 -16.32 31.75 -1.52
C VAL A 235 -16.69 32.73 -2.64
N PHE A 236 -17.03 32.24 -3.84
CA PHE A 236 -17.40 33.12 -4.96
C PHE A 236 -18.83 33.64 -4.91
N ALA A 237 -19.73 32.99 -4.16
CA ALA A 237 -21.15 33.35 -4.03
C ALA A 237 -21.46 34.17 -2.76
N ASP A 238 -20.57 34.19 -1.76
CA ASP A 238 -20.80 34.69 -0.40
C ASP A 238 -21.34 36.12 -0.34
N SER A 239 -20.83 37.02 -1.19
CA SER A 239 -21.26 38.42 -1.24
C SER A 239 -22.54 38.67 -2.07
N LYS A 240 -23.08 37.66 -2.76
CA LYS A 240 -24.07 37.85 -3.83
C LYS A 240 -25.45 37.26 -3.53
N ASN A 241 -25.54 36.07 -2.90
CA ASN A 241 -26.82 35.39 -2.70
C ASN A 241 -26.82 34.41 -1.52
N LYS A 242 -27.32 34.85 -0.36
CA LYS A 242 -27.39 34.05 0.88
C LYS A 242 -28.17 32.73 0.74
N SER A 243 -29.21 32.69 -0.10
CA SER A 243 -29.99 31.46 -0.33
C SER A 243 -29.19 30.40 -1.09
N VAL A 244 -28.34 30.84 -2.05
CA VAL A 244 -27.43 29.96 -2.78
C VAL A 244 -26.33 29.45 -1.86
N VAL A 245 -25.73 30.33 -1.04
CA VAL A 245 -24.70 29.93 -0.06
C VAL A 245 -25.22 28.84 0.88
N ALA A 246 -26.41 29.01 1.47
CA ALA A 246 -27.01 28.01 2.36
C ALA A 246 -27.26 26.65 1.67
N LYS A 247 -27.50 26.63 0.35
CA LYS A 247 -27.60 25.38 -0.41
C LYS A 247 -26.23 24.74 -0.64
N LEU A 248 -25.20 25.54 -0.93
CA LEU A 248 -23.84 25.06 -1.13
C LEU A 248 -23.22 24.53 0.16
N GLU A 249 -23.48 25.16 1.31
CA GLU A 249 -23.07 24.67 2.63
C GLU A 249 -23.62 23.27 2.87
N LYS A 250 -24.92 23.04 2.60
CA LYS A 250 -25.52 21.70 2.70
C LYS A 250 -24.85 20.66 1.78
N ILE A 251 -24.51 21.06 0.56
CA ILE A 251 -23.77 20.20 -0.38
C ILE A 251 -22.36 19.92 0.13
N ASN A 252 -21.69 20.92 0.68
CA ASN A 252 -20.34 20.81 1.23
C ASN A 252 -20.31 19.87 2.44
N ASP A 253 -21.23 20.05 3.39
CA ASP A 253 -21.36 19.20 4.58
C ASP A 253 -21.66 17.75 4.20
N ALA A 254 -22.56 17.53 3.24
CA ALA A 254 -22.88 16.20 2.74
C ALA A 254 -21.67 15.53 2.06
N ALA A 255 -20.94 16.27 1.21
CA ALA A 255 -19.73 15.79 0.55
C ALA A 255 -18.62 15.50 1.56
N PHE A 256 -18.45 16.34 2.60
CA PHE A 256 -17.48 16.14 3.66
C PHE A 256 -17.79 14.88 4.47
N LYS A 257 -19.06 14.68 4.85
CA LYS A 257 -19.50 13.47 5.56
C LYS A 257 -19.27 12.22 4.71
N ALA A 258 -19.63 12.25 3.43
CA ALA A 258 -19.42 11.13 2.51
C ALA A 258 -17.92 10.86 2.27
N LEU A 259 -17.10 11.89 2.14
CA LEU A 259 -15.64 11.78 2.05
C LEU A 259 -15.06 11.07 3.27
N LYS A 260 -15.45 11.52 4.47
CA LYS A 260 -15.02 10.93 5.74
C LYS A 260 -15.38 9.44 5.81
N ASN A 261 -16.63 9.11 5.48
CA ASN A 261 -17.10 7.72 5.46
C ASN A 261 -16.29 6.88 4.46
N ARG A 262 -16.03 7.38 3.25
CA ARG A 262 -15.25 6.65 2.24
C ARG A 262 -13.81 6.41 2.69
N VAL A 263 -13.19 7.37 3.37
CA VAL A 263 -11.86 7.20 3.98
C VAL A 263 -11.88 6.13 5.07
N GLN A 264 -12.93 6.07 5.91
CA GLN A 264 -13.07 5.02 6.92
C GLN A 264 -13.16 3.64 6.28
N GLU A 265 -13.99 3.49 5.24
CA GLU A 265 -14.15 2.23 4.50
C GLU A 265 -12.81 1.74 3.93
N LEU A 266 -12.11 2.58 3.18
CA LEU A 266 -10.81 2.24 2.58
C LEU A 266 -9.76 1.91 3.63
N ALA A 267 -9.72 2.67 4.73
CA ALA A 267 -8.80 2.41 5.83
C ALA A 267 -9.14 1.12 6.58
N GLN A 268 -10.42 0.77 6.70
CA GLN A 268 -10.86 -0.47 7.31
C GLN A 268 -10.53 -1.68 6.42
N GLU A 269 -10.74 -1.57 5.11
CA GLU A 269 -10.33 -2.58 4.12
C GLU A 269 -8.83 -2.86 4.23
N GLU A 270 -8.00 -1.80 4.20
CA GLU A 270 -6.55 -1.96 4.32
C GLU A 270 -6.14 -2.51 5.70
N THR A 271 -6.81 -2.10 6.78
CA THR A 271 -6.58 -2.64 8.12
C THR A 271 -6.83 -4.15 8.17
N ASN A 272 -7.90 -4.62 7.53
CA ASN A 272 -8.24 -6.03 7.48
C ASN A 272 -7.20 -6.82 6.68
N GLU A 273 -6.73 -6.30 5.55
CA GLU A 273 -5.67 -6.94 4.76
C GLU A 273 -4.34 -6.97 5.52
N ASN A 274 -3.94 -5.85 6.14
CA ASN A 274 -2.74 -5.80 6.98
C ASN A 274 -2.81 -6.83 8.11
N PHE A 275 -3.97 -7.01 8.76
CA PHE A 275 -4.14 -8.03 9.78
C PHE A 275 -3.93 -9.45 9.24
N LYS A 276 -4.53 -9.79 8.09
CA LYS A 276 -4.33 -11.09 7.42
C LYS A 276 -2.85 -11.33 7.07
N ILE A 277 -2.16 -10.30 6.57
CA ILE A 277 -0.74 -10.39 6.22
C ILE A 277 0.12 -10.61 7.47
N ILE A 278 -0.15 -9.90 8.57
CA ILE A 278 0.54 -10.09 9.86
C ILE A 278 0.36 -11.53 10.35
N GLN A 279 -0.85 -12.08 10.31
CA GLN A 279 -1.10 -13.47 10.69
C GLN A 279 -0.29 -14.44 9.84
N LYS A 280 -0.27 -14.26 8.51
CA LYS A 280 0.51 -15.10 7.60
C LYS A 280 2.01 -14.98 7.85
N LEU A 281 2.52 -13.77 8.11
CA LEU A 281 3.91 -13.57 8.50
C LEU A 281 4.23 -14.35 9.79
N ASN A 282 3.39 -14.23 10.83
CA ASN A 282 3.61 -14.98 12.07
C ASN A 282 3.66 -16.50 11.82
N LEU A 283 2.78 -17.05 10.96
CA LEU A 283 2.84 -18.47 10.58
C LEU A 283 4.15 -18.84 9.87
N VAL A 284 4.67 -17.98 8.99
CA VAL A 284 5.96 -18.20 8.34
C VAL A 284 7.11 -18.16 9.34
N GLU A 285 7.04 -17.29 10.35
CA GLU A 285 8.02 -17.22 11.44
C GLU A 285 8.02 -18.51 12.25
N VAL A 286 6.84 -18.99 12.63
CA VAL A 286 6.65 -20.25 13.38
C VAL A 286 7.22 -21.44 12.60
N GLU A 287 6.87 -21.56 11.32
CA GLU A 287 7.37 -22.63 10.44
C GLU A 287 8.90 -22.56 10.32
N ALA A 288 9.49 -21.37 10.21
CA ALA A 288 10.95 -21.21 10.18
C ALA A 288 11.60 -21.66 11.50
N ILE A 289 11.03 -21.29 12.66
CA ILE A 289 11.49 -21.72 13.98
C ILE A 289 11.44 -23.25 14.11
N GLN A 290 10.30 -23.86 13.75
CA GLN A 290 10.12 -25.31 13.81
C GLN A 290 11.14 -26.05 12.93
N ARG A 291 11.39 -25.55 11.71
CA ARG A 291 12.41 -26.14 10.83
C ARG A 291 13.82 -26.01 11.36
N VAL A 292 14.19 -24.85 11.91
CA VAL A 292 15.51 -24.67 12.53
C VAL A 292 15.69 -25.61 13.72
N HIS A 293 14.67 -25.78 14.57
CA HIS A 293 14.75 -26.70 15.71
C HIS A 293 14.74 -28.17 15.33
N THR A 294 13.95 -28.57 14.33
CA THR A 294 13.98 -29.95 13.82
C THR A 294 15.30 -30.26 13.11
N ASP A 295 15.85 -29.33 12.35
CA ASP A 295 17.19 -29.45 11.77
C ASP A 295 18.27 -29.55 12.88
N GLN A 296 18.12 -28.81 13.98
CA GLN A 296 19.00 -28.94 15.16
C GLN A 296 18.87 -30.31 15.84
N ALA A 297 17.65 -30.82 16.02
CA ALA A 297 17.42 -32.15 16.59
C ALA A 297 17.96 -33.28 15.68
N LEU A 298 17.93 -33.11 14.36
CA LEU A 298 18.58 -34.00 13.41
C LEU A 298 20.12 -33.91 13.50
N THR A 299 20.68 -32.73 13.82
CA THR A 299 22.11 -32.64 14.14
C THR A 299 22.45 -33.29 15.48
N ASP A 300 21.54 -33.31 16.46
CA ASP A 300 21.76 -33.95 17.76
C ASP A 300 21.77 -35.48 17.69
N GLU A 301 21.06 -36.12 16.74
CA GLU A 301 21.23 -37.55 16.45
C GLU A 301 22.64 -37.88 15.94
N MET A 302 23.33 -36.93 15.29
CA MET A 302 24.75 -37.08 14.93
C MET A 302 25.71 -36.87 16.12
N TYR A 303 25.25 -36.23 17.20
CA TYR A 303 25.97 -36.09 18.47
C TYR A 303 25.62 -37.19 19.51
N ALA A 304 24.60 -38.00 19.25
CA ALA A 304 24.19 -39.12 20.11
C ALA A 304 25.18 -40.31 20.15
N LYS A 305 26.41 -40.14 19.63
CA LYS A 305 27.58 -40.95 20.01
C LYS A 305 28.53 -40.16 20.92
N LYS A 306 28.06 -39.85 22.13
CA LYS A 306 28.64 -40.25 23.43
C LYS A 306 28.12 -39.34 24.55
N THR A 307 27.31 -39.95 25.42
CA THR A 307 27.13 -39.64 26.85
C THR A 307 27.32 -38.19 27.30
N PHE A 308 26.22 -37.48 27.49
CA PHE A 308 26.18 -36.32 28.39
C PHE A 308 25.52 -36.71 29.71
N ASN A 309 26.24 -36.42 30.80
CA ASN A 309 25.73 -36.53 32.16
C ASN A 309 24.75 -35.39 32.44
N LYS A 310 23.66 -35.73 33.14
CA LYS A 310 22.69 -34.81 33.74
C LYS A 310 23.40 -33.77 34.61
N VAL A 311 23.00 -32.50 34.48
CA VAL A 311 23.09 -31.53 35.58
C VAL A 311 21.79 -30.74 35.63
N ASP A 312 21.23 -30.71 36.84
CA ASP A 312 20.02 -30.05 37.28
C ASP A 312 20.24 -28.52 37.41
N SER A 313 19.34 -27.69 36.84
CA SER A 313 19.21 -26.23 37.06
C SER A 313 17.94 -25.67 36.38
N ASP A 314 16.80 -26.33 36.62
CA ASP A 314 15.51 -26.18 35.94
C ASP A 314 14.83 -24.79 36.02
N LYS A 315 15.38 -23.70 35.44
CA LYS A 315 14.59 -22.51 35.03
C LYS A 315 15.21 -21.73 33.86
N LEU A 316 14.40 -21.53 32.81
CA LEU A 316 14.53 -20.44 31.83
C LEU A 316 13.38 -19.45 32.06
N VAL A 317 13.69 -18.16 32.16
CA VAL A 317 12.70 -17.07 32.32
C VAL A 317 12.77 -16.16 31.10
N PHE A 318 11.65 -15.98 30.41
CA PHE A 318 11.51 -15.07 29.28
C PHE A 318 10.88 -13.75 29.77
N MET A 319 11.36 -12.61 29.26
CA MET A 319 10.76 -11.30 29.56
C MET A 319 9.45 -11.14 28.78
N ASP A 320 8.34 -10.98 29.50
CA ASP A 320 7.01 -10.66 28.97
C ASP A 320 6.91 -9.16 28.64
N ASP A 321 6.57 -8.83 27.39
CA ASP A 321 6.35 -7.45 26.93
C ASP A 321 4.90 -7.19 26.45
N GLY A 322 3.96 -8.10 26.77
CA GLY A 322 2.54 -7.94 26.47
C GLY A 322 2.16 -8.14 25.00
N ARG A 323 3.04 -8.73 24.18
CA ARG A 323 2.70 -9.24 22.84
C ARG A 323 2.33 -10.73 22.92
N PRO A 324 1.52 -11.27 21.99
CA PRO A 324 1.32 -12.71 21.93
C PRO A 324 2.64 -13.37 21.51
N TRP A 325 3.23 -14.15 22.41
CA TRP A 325 4.50 -14.87 22.22
C TRP A 325 4.30 -16.34 22.49
N ILE A 326 4.78 -17.21 21.59
CA ILE A 326 5.32 -18.57 21.80
C ILE A 326 4.49 -19.63 22.57
N ASP A 327 3.69 -19.29 23.57
CA ASP A 327 2.81 -20.20 24.34
C ASP A 327 1.52 -20.58 23.59
N GLU A 328 1.32 -20.00 22.40
CA GLU A 328 0.30 -20.43 21.45
C GLU A 328 0.85 -21.37 20.35
N LEU A 329 2.14 -21.74 20.38
CA LEU A 329 2.74 -22.67 19.41
C LEU A 329 2.11 -24.06 19.44
N ASP A 330 1.63 -24.48 20.60
CA ASP A 330 0.96 -25.76 20.87
C ASP A 330 -0.34 -25.92 20.04
N LYS A 331 -0.86 -24.83 19.48
CA LYS A 331 -2.13 -24.81 18.72
C LYS A 331 -1.94 -24.92 17.21
N PHE A 332 -0.71 -24.98 16.70
CA PHE A 332 -0.44 -25.04 15.26
C PHE A 332 0.41 -26.25 14.89
N GLU A 333 -0.24 -27.30 14.38
CA GLU A 333 0.41 -28.48 13.80
C GLU A 333 0.39 -28.39 12.27
N VAL A 334 1.57 -28.38 11.63
CA VAL A 334 1.70 -28.40 10.16
C VAL A 334 2.64 -29.53 9.77
N ALA A 335 2.14 -30.47 8.96
CA ALA A 335 2.92 -31.57 8.44
C ALA A 335 3.87 -31.10 7.33
N THR A 336 5.18 -31.16 7.58
CA THR A 336 6.20 -30.74 6.61
C THR A 336 6.77 -31.95 5.87
N LYS A 337 6.57 -32.01 4.54
CA LYS A 337 7.30 -32.93 3.66
C LYS A 337 8.60 -32.25 3.22
N SER A 338 9.72 -32.87 3.57
CA SER A 338 11.11 -32.75 3.09
C SER A 338 11.46 -31.61 2.11
N CYS A 339 12.47 -30.81 2.45
CA CYS A 339 13.08 -29.82 1.55
C CYS A 339 14.20 -30.42 0.70
N ALA A 340 14.35 -29.91 -0.53
CA ALA A 340 15.37 -30.33 -1.48
C ALA A 340 16.77 -29.86 -1.04
N GLN A 341 17.66 -30.81 -0.77
CA GLN A 341 19.08 -30.55 -0.55
C GLN A 341 19.72 -30.02 -1.86
N GLY A 342 20.49 -28.92 -1.76
CA GLY A 342 21.47 -28.56 -2.82
C GLY A 342 21.37 -27.20 -3.51
N LEU A 343 20.63 -26.21 -2.98
CA LEU A 343 20.66 -24.84 -3.53
C LEU A 343 21.89 -24.07 -3.02
N ARG A 344 22.99 -24.06 -3.80
CA ARG A 344 24.12 -23.14 -3.59
C ARG A 344 23.76 -21.74 -4.09
N ARG A 345 23.89 -20.72 -3.23
CA ARG A 345 23.95 -19.31 -3.65
C ARG A 345 25.10 -19.15 -4.66
N LYS A 346 24.81 -18.66 -5.88
CA LYS A 346 25.86 -18.06 -6.71
C LYS A 346 26.22 -16.71 -6.08
N MET A 347 27.46 -16.59 -5.62
CA MET A 347 28.06 -15.31 -5.22
C MET A 347 28.15 -14.35 -6.42
#